data_AF-A0A0F8XQG7-F1
#
_entry.id   AF-A0A0F8XQG7-F1
#
_cell.length_a   1.000
_cell.length_b   1.000
_cell.length_c   1.000
_cell.angle_alpha   90.00
_cell.angle_beta   90.00
_cell.angle_gamma   90.00
#
_symmetry.space_group_name_H-M   'P 1'
#
loop_
_entity.id
_entity.type
_entity.pdbx_description
1 polymer ?
#
loop_
_entity_poly.entity_id
_entity_poly.type
_entity_poly.pdbx_seq_one_letter_code
_entity_poly.pdbx_strand_id
1 'polypeptide(L)'
;MDAEQEPKEVVPKGQPSEESPGKPSTPPETYTREQVDQEIATKHSKLDKRLGELEKAGTRSTAALEAANRRTAVAEESLAVVQVEKDRAELEAAKGSPDALSLYTAKIAARERKATLDQRENDLTQKEADHADEIAEARVGKAAILATTIARETGADANQLLNLTDGSEEKMRSLAEVLPKLNAPVVPANIPDSGTGKGGGRKLSDMDDTELADISDKDYFKRREAGEELKSS
;
A
#
# COMPACT_ATOMS: atom_id res chain seq x y z
N MET A 1 -7.78 38.51 -32.17
CA MET A 1 -7.28 37.43 -33.04
C MET A 1 -5.77 37.49 -32.94
N ASP A 2 -5.03 36.48 -32.59
CA ASP A 2 -5.23 35.23 -31.88
C ASP A 2 -3.81 34.70 -31.63
N ALA A 3 -3.69 33.63 -30.84
CA ALA A 3 -2.57 32.68 -30.87
C ALA A 3 -1.25 33.13 -30.21
N GLU A 4 -0.82 32.43 -29.15
CA GLU A 4 0.23 31.39 -29.19
C GLU A 4 1.53 31.99 -28.60
N GLN A 5 2.41 31.36 -27.82
CA GLN A 5 2.81 29.97 -27.55
C GLN A 5 3.72 30.03 -26.31
N GLU A 6 3.69 29.02 -25.43
CA GLU A 6 4.87 28.69 -24.62
C GLU A 6 5.95 28.07 -25.52
N PRO A 7 7.23 28.26 -25.22
CA PRO A 7 8.22 27.23 -25.50
C PRO A 7 8.90 26.71 -24.23
N LYS A 8 8.95 25.38 -24.17
CA LYS A 8 9.77 24.55 -23.28
C LYS A 8 11.25 24.56 -23.69
N GLU A 9 12.06 24.07 -22.74
CA GLU A 9 13.44 23.58 -22.86
C GLU A 9 14.50 24.68 -23.09
N VAL A 10 15.68 24.64 -22.47
CA VAL A 10 16.64 23.55 -22.47
C VAL A 10 17.54 23.68 -21.23
N VAL A 11 17.86 22.55 -20.60
CA VAL A 11 19.01 22.44 -19.69
C VAL A 11 20.26 22.18 -20.53
N PRO A 12 21.28 23.06 -20.54
CA PRO A 12 22.61 22.67 -20.98
C PRO A 12 23.46 22.31 -19.77
N LYS A 13 23.83 21.02 -19.70
CA LYS A 13 24.89 20.50 -18.84
C LYS A 13 26.25 20.87 -19.45
N GLY A 14 27.06 21.62 -18.69
CA GLY A 14 28.51 21.43 -18.61
C GLY A 14 29.44 22.27 -19.50
N GLN A 15 30.12 23.23 -18.85
CA GLN A 15 31.56 23.62 -18.92
C GLN A 15 31.82 25.14 -19.04
N PRO A 16 32.97 25.67 -18.56
CA PRO A 16 33.17 26.14 -17.18
C PRO A 16 33.45 27.65 -17.16
N SER A 17 32.73 28.43 -16.37
CA SER A 17 33.08 29.84 -16.16
C SER A 17 33.90 30.00 -14.89
N GLU A 18 35.06 30.61 -15.08
CA GLU A 18 36.11 30.92 -14.13
C GLU A 18 35.60 31.58 -12.85
N GLU A 19 36.34 31.33 -11.77
CA GLU A 19 36.16 31.86 -10.43
C GLU A 19 35.76 33.34 -10.39
N SER A 20 34.62 33.61 -9.74
CA SER A 20 34.47 34.84 -8.96
C SER A 20 34.50 34.44 -7.49
N PRO A 21 35.39 35.03 -6.66
CA PRO A 21 35.50 34.69 -5.25
C PRO A 21 34.17 34.99 -4.55
N GLY A 22 33.77 34.05 -3.69
CA GLY A 22 32.42 33.92 -3.13
C GLY A 22 31.76 35.23 -2.72
N LYS A 23 30.58 35.51 -3.28
CA LYS A 23 29.63 36.38 -2.61
C LYS A 23 29.18 35.66 -1.34
N PRO A 24 29.33 36.26 -0.15
CA PRO A 24 28.77 35.67 1.06
C PRO A 24 27.25 35.56 0.88
N SER A 25 26.71 34.41 1.31
CA SER A 25 25.28 34.17 1.46
C SER A 25 24.60 35.40 2.05
N THR A 26 23.41 35.73 1.56
CA THR A 26 22.55 36.78 2.14
C THR A 26 22.60 36.72 3.67
N PRO A 27 22.80 37.85 4.35
CA PRO A 27 22.91 37.86 5.81
C PRO A 27 21.65 37.22 6.40
N PRO A 28 21.77 36.40 7.46
CA PRO A 28 20.61 35.84 8.13
C PRO A 28 19.71 36.99 8.59
N GLU A 29 18.41 36.88 8.34
CA GLU A 29 17.43 37.82 8.90
C GLU A 29 17.56 37.78 10.43
N THR A 30 18.21 38.79 11.01
CA THR A 30 18.32 38.92 12.46
C THR A 30 17.08 39.63 12.98
N TYR A 31 16.10 38.84 13.41
CA TYR A 31 14.92 39.36 14.11
C TYR A 31 15.36 40.05 15.41
N THR A 32 14.79 41.23 15.69
CA THR A 32 15.00 41.86 17.00
C THR A 32 14.30 41.04 18.08
N ARG A 33 14.83 41.08 19.31
CA ARG A 33 14.24 40.34 20.44
C ARG A 33 12.76 40.69 20.64
N GLU A 34 12.38 41.94 20.41
CA GLU A 34 11.00 42.41 20.47
C GLU A 34 10.09 41.83 19.38
N GLN A 35 10.61 41.62 18.16
CA GLN A 35 9.88 40.95 17.08
C GLN A 35 9.63 39.49 17.39
N VAL A 36 10.65 38.80 17.94
CA VAL A 36 10.53 37.41 18.39
C VAL A 36 9.52 37.30 19.54
N ASP A 37 9.58 38.18 20.53
CA ASP A 37 8.66 38.17 21.67
C ASP A 37 7.21 38.46 21.25
N GLN A 38 6.98 39.37 20.29
CA GLN A 38 5.65 39.60 19.71
C GLN A 38 5.14 38.40 18.90
N GLU A 39 6.01 37.74 18.13
CA GLU A 39 5.63 36.55 17.36
C GLU A 39 5.32 35.36 18.27
N ILE A 40 6.08 35.18 19.36
CA ILE A 40 5.79 34.20 20.40
C ILE A 40 4.47 34.52 21.07
N ALA A 41 4.23 35.76 21.52
CA ALA A 41 2.98 36.14 22.18
C ALA A 41 1.76 35.92 21.28
N THR A 42 1.87 36.23 19.98
CA THR A 42 0.79 36.00 19.01
C THR A 42 0.58 34.51 18.71
N LYS A 43 1.63 33.70 18.63
CA LYS A 43 1.53 32.24 18.49
C LYS A 43 0.86 31.61 19.72
N HIS A 44 1.29 32.00 20.92
CA HIS A 44 0.70 31.52 22.18
C HIS A 44 -0.78 31.90 22.28
N SER A 45 -1.14 33.16 21.99
CA SER A 45 -2.55 33.58 22.00
C SER A 45 -3.43 32.79 21.01
N LYS A 46 -2.89 32.43 19.84
CA LYS A 46 -3.61 31.58 18.87
C LYS A 46 -3.74 30.14 19.37
N LEU A 47 -2.71 29.60 20.00
CA LEU A 47 -2.73 28.25 20.58
C LEU A 47 -3.73 28.17 21.74
N ASP A 48 -3.74 29.15 22.64
CA ASP A 48 -4.68 29.21 23.77
C ASP A 48 -6.13 29.28 23.31
N LYS A 49 -6.41 30.05 22.25
CA LYS A 49 -7.74 30.09 21.63
C LYS A 49 -8.14 28.74 21.05
N ARG A 50 -7.23 28.09 20.30
CA ARG A 50 -7.47 26.75 19.75
C ARG A 50 -7.66 25.70 20.83
N LEU A 51 -6.88 25.77 21.92
CA LEU A 51 -7.02 24.89 23.07
C LEU A 51 -8.41 25.05 23.70
N GLY A 52 -8.83 26.29 23.98
CA GLY A 52 -10.17 26.56 24.53
C GLY A 52 -11.32 26.17 23.60
N GLU A 53 -11.13 26.24 22.29
CA GLU A 53 -12.09 25.72 21.30
C GLU A 53 -12.15 24.19 21.30
N LEU A 54 -10.99 23.53 21.36
CA LEU A 54 -10.89 22.06 21.43
C LEU A 54 -11.46 21.51 22.72
N GLU A 55 -11.22 22.16 23.87
CA GLU A 55 -11.82 21.78 25.15
C GLU A 55 -13.34 21.91 25.12
N LYS A 56 -13.87 23.00 24.53
CA LYS A 56 -15.32 23.18 24.33
C LYS A 56 -15.90 22.15 23.36
N ALA A 57 -15.18 21.80 22.30
CA ALA A 57 -15.59 20.76 21.36
C ALA A 57 -15.58 19.38 22.04
N GLY A 58 -14.55 19.08 22.83
CA GLY A 58 -14.43 17.86 23.62
C GLY A 58 -15.57 17.71 24.62
N THR A 59 -15.86 18.73 25.42
CA THR A 59 -16.96 18.72 26.41
C THR A 59 -18.34 18.59 25.75
N ARG A 60 -18.56 19.21 24.58
CA ARG A 60 -19.79 19.01 23.81
C ARG A 60 -19.89 17.59 23.26
N SER A 61 -18.78 17.04 22.77
CA SER A 61 -18.72 15.68 22.23
C SER A 61 -18.99 14.64 23.31
N THR A 62 -18.39 14.78 24.51
CA THR A 62 -18.66 13.87 25.63
C THR A 62 -20.10 13.96 26.09
N ALA A 63 -20.65 15.16 26.25
CA ALA A 63 -22.06 15.34 26.61
C ALA A 63 -23.01 14.76 25.56
N ALA A 64 -22.69 14.91 24.27
CA ALA A 64 -23.47 14.32 23.19
C ALA A 64 -23.41 12.78 23.22
N LEU A 65 -22.24 12.22 23.50
CA LEU A 65 -22.04 10.77 23.59
C LEU A 65 -22.76 10.17 24.82
N GLU A 66 -22.69 10.84 25.97
CA GLU A 66 -23.47 10.45 27.15
C GLU A 66 -24.98 10.54 26.90
N ALA A 67 -25.45 11.59 26.24
CA ALA A 67 -26.86 11.73 25.88
C ALA A 67 -27.31 10.64 24.90
N ALA A 68 -26.47 10.30 23.91
CA ALA A 68 -26.72 9.20 23.00
C ALA A 68 -26.80 7.86 23.76
N ASN A 69 -25.82 7.57 24.61
CA ASN A 69 -25.80 6.34 25.41
C ASN A 69 -27.04 6.20 26.31
N ARG A 70 -27.49 7.28 26.95
CA ARG A 70 -28.73 7.28 27.74
C ARG A 70 -29.96 7.00 26.87
N ARG A 71 -30.05 7.60 25.69
CA ARG A 71 -31.15 7.35 24.75
C ARG A 71 -31.17 5.90 24.28
N THR A 72 -30.01 5.33 23.99
CA THR A 72 -29.88 3.92 23.59
C THR A 72 -30.33 3.00 24.73
N ALA A 73 -29.86 3.23 25.96
CA ALA A 73 -30.26 2.43 27.12
C ALA A 73 -31.78 2.47 27.37
N VAL A 74 -32.39 3.67 27.27
CA VAL A 74 -33.85 3.81 27.40
C VAL A 74 -34.59 3.12 26.26
N ALA A 75 -34.07 3.20 25.02
CA ALA A 75 -34.66 2.52 23.89
C ALA A 75 -34.60 0.99 24.04
N GLU A 76 -33.47 0.45 24.50
CA GLU A 76 -33.29 -0.97 24.80
C GLU A 76 -34.26 -1.46 25.89
N GLU A 77 -34.39 -0.72 26.98
CA GLU A 77 -35.34 -1.02 28.05
C GLU A 77 -36.79 -1.01 27.53
N SER A 78 -37.16 -0.01 26.74
CA SER A 78 -38.49 0.07 26.13
C SER A 78 -38.78 -1.10 25.18
N LEU A 79 -37.77 -1.54 24.42
CA LEU A 79 -37.91 -2.65 23.49
C LEU A 79 -38.09 -3.97 24.24
N ALA A 80 -37.37 -4.16 25.35
CA ALA A 80 -37.54 -5.32 26.23
C ALA A 80 -38.98 -5.39 26.79
N VAL A 81 -39.53 -4.26 27.26
CA VAL A 81 -40.91 -4.20 27.75
C VAL A 81 -41.91 -4.57 26.65
N VAL A 82 -41.80 -3.97 25.47
CA VAL A 82 -42.67 -4.27 24.32
C VAL A 82 -42.56 -5.74 23.90
N GLN A 83 -41.36 -6.31 23.96
CA GLN A 83 -41.13 -7.71 23.62
C GLN A 83 -41.83 -8.66 24.61
N VAL A 84 -41.76 -8.36 25.91
CA VAL A 84 -42.46 -9.12 26.96
C VAL A 84 -43.98 -9.04 26.77
N GLU A 85 -44.51 -7.87 26.45
CA GLU A 85 -45.95 -7.71 26.19
C GLU A 85 -46.41 -8.48 24.95
N LYS A 86 -45.63 -8.45 23.87
CA LYS A 86 -45.89 -9.25 22.66
C LYS A 86 -45.88 -10.74 22.94
N ASP A 87 -44.88 -11.23 23.66
CA ASP A 87 -44.75 -12.65 23.96
C ASP A 87 -45.88 -13.13 24.87
N ARG A 88 -46.30 -12.29 25.82
CA ARG A 88 -47.50 -12.56 26.64
C ARG A 88 -48.77 -12.61 25.77
N ALA A 89 -48.97 -11.65 24.86
CA ALA A 89 -50.13 -11.64 23.98
C ALA A 89 -50.16 -12.85 23.03
N GLU A 90 -49.01 -13.23 22.45
CA GLU A 90 -48.89 -14.41 21.59
C GLU A 90 -49.16 -15.70 22.36
N LEU A 91 -48.68 -15.82 23.60
CA LEU A 91 -48.96 -16.97 24.45
C LEU A 91 -50.45 -17.05 24.80
N GLU A 92 -51.10 -15.95 25.21
CA GLU A 92 -52.54 -15.95 25.49
C GLU A 92 -53.37 -16.35 24.27
N ALA A 93 -53.02 -15.85 23.08
CA ALA A 93 -53.67 -16.24 21.83
C ALA A 93 -53.46 -17.73 21.48
N ALA A 94 -52.32 -18.30 21.87
CA ALA A 94 -51.97 -19.69 21.60
C ALA A 94 -52.58 -20.70 22.59
N LYS A 95 -52.97 -20.30 23.81
CA LYS A 95 -53.47 -21.20 24.87
C LYS A 95 -54.66 -22.08 24.47
N GLY A 96 -55.50 -21.59 23.57
CA GLY A 96 -56.71 -22.30 23.11
C GLY A 96 -56.47 -23.31 21.98
N SER A 97 -55.26 -23.37 21.40
CA SER A 97 -54.94 -24.22 20.26
C SER A 97 -53.60 -24.93 20.44
N PRO A 98 -53.57 -26.28 20.46
CA PRO A 98 -52.34 -27.06 20.55
C PRO A 98 -51.32 -26.71 19.46
N ASP A 99 -51.79 -26.51 18.22
CA ASP A 99 -50.93 -26.18 17.08
C ASP A 99 -50.31 -24.78 17.23
N ALA A 100 -51.10 -23.80 17.70
CA ALA A 100 -50.59 -22.45 17.94
C ALA A 100 -49.57 -22.43 19.09
N LEU A 101 -49.79 -23.23 20.14
CA LEU A 101 -48.87 -23.36 21.26
C LEU A 101 -47.55 -24.04 20.83
N SER A 102 -47.61 -25.03 19.94
CA SER A 102 -46.41 -25.64 19.36
C SER A 102 -45.62 -24.65 18.52
N LEU A 103 -46.27 -23.83 17.69
CA LEU A 103 -45.59 -22.80 16.90
C LEU A 103 -44.95 -21.72 17.80
N TYR A 104 -45.64 -21.29 18.86
CA TYR A 104 -45.10 -20.34 19.82
C TYR A 104 -43.85 -20.90 20.53
N THR A 105 -43.91 -22.14 21.02
CA THR A 105 -42.76 -22.75 21.70
C THR A 105 -41.56 -22.94 20.75
N ALA A 106 -41.80 -23.33 19.50
CA ALA A 106 -40.75 -23.40 18.48
C ALA A 106 -40.12 -22.03 18.20
N LYS A 107 -40.92 -20.95 18.17
CA LYS A 107 -40.45 -19.58 17.99
C LYS A 107 -39.57 -19.11 19.14
N ILE A 108 -39.96 -19.38 20.39
CA ILE A 108 -39.14 -19.06 21.57
C ILE A 108 -37.81 -19.83 21.53
N ALA A 109 -37.85 -21.13 21.27
CA ALA A 109 -36.64 -21.95 21.15
C ALA A 109 -35.70 -21.47 20.03
N ALA A 110 -36.25 -20.99 18.91
CA ALA A 110 -35.45 -20.41 17.83
C ALA A 110 -34.76 -19.10 18.25
N ARG A 111 -35.45 -18.23 19.00
CA ARG A 111 -34.84 -17.00 19.53
C ARG A 111 -33.73 -17.30 20.54
N GLU A 112 -33.92 -18.25 21.44
CA GLU A 112 -32.91 -18.67 22.43
C GLU A 112 -31.65 -19.23 21.74
N ARG A 113 -31.85 -20.06 20.71
CA ARG A 113 -30.73 -20.57 19.90
C ARG A 113 -29.98 -19.44 19.21
N LYS A 114 -30.69 -18.47 18.64
CA LYS A 114 -30.08 -17.31 18.02
C LYS A 114 -29.25 -16.50 19.02
N ALA A 115 -29.82 -16.17 20.18
CA ALA A 115 -29.10 -15.45 21.23
C ALA A 115 -27.82 -16.18 21.68
N THR A 116 -27.86 -17.50 21.76
CA THR A 116 -26.69 -18.33 22.09
C THR A 116 -25.62 -18.27 20.99
N LEU A 117 -26.02 -18.28 19.72
CA LEU A 117 -25.09 -18.16 18.59
C LEU A 117 -24.44 -16.77 18.56
N ASP A 118 -25.24 -15.71 18.70
CA ASP A 118 -24.75 -14.33 18.74
C ASP A 118 -23.75 -14.15 19.90
N GLN A 119 -24.02 -14.74 21.07
CA GLN A 119 -23.08 -14.74 22.19
C GLN A 119 -21.77 -15.47 21.86
N ARG A 120 -21.84 -16.66 21.25
CA ARG A 120 -20.64 -17.41 20.86
C ARG A 120 -19.82 -16.68 19.81
N GLU A 121 -20.45 -16.02 18.86
CA GLU A 121 -19.77 -15.22 17.83
C GLU A 121 -19.04 -14.03 18.45
N ASN A 122 -19.67 -13.34 19.40
CA ASN A 122 -19.02 -12.29 20.18
C ASN A 122 -17.83 -12.83 21.00
N ASP A 123 -17.99 -13.96 21.68
CA ASP A 123 -16.91 -14.59 22.45
C ASP A 123 -15.73 -15.02 21.55
N LEU A 124 -16.03 -15.53 20.35
CA LEU A 124 -15.00 -15.88 19.36
C LEU A 124 -14.28 -14.64 18.85
N THR A 125 -15.02 -13.59 18.48
CA THR A 125 -14.46 -12.32 18.04
C THR A 125 -13.57 -11.71 19.11
N GLN A 126 -14.01 -11.76 20.37
CA GLN A 126 -13.21 -11.27 21.51
C GLN A 126 -11.94 -12.09 21.68
N LYS A 127 -12.03 -13.43 21.63
CA LYS A 127 -10.84 -14.30 21.67
C LYS A 127 -9.89 -14.04 20.51
N GLU A 128 -10.41 -13.83 19.30
CA GLU A 128 -9.59 -13.49 18.14
C GLU A 128 -8.89 -12.15 18.33
N ALA A 129 -9.54 -11.16 18.93
CA ALA A 129 -8.93 -9.88 19.27
C ALA A 129 -7.87 -10.03 20.37
N ASP A 130 -8.17 -10.76 21.45
CA ASP A 130 -7.27 -10.97 22.58
C ASP A 130 -6.01 -11.77 22.18
N HIS A 131 -6.14 -12.70 21.24
CA HIS A 131 -5.06 -13.53 20.72
C HIS A 131 -4.53 -13.07 19.35
N ALA A 132 -4.88 -11.87 18.88
CA ALA A 132 -4.50 -11.39 17.54
C ALA A 132 -2.98 -11.40 17.34
N ASP A 133 -2.23 -10.94 18.34
CA ASP A 133 -0.77 -10.88 18.30
C ASP A 133 -0.14 -12.29 18.33
N GLU A 134 -0.66 -13.19 19.16
CA GLU A 134 -0.19 -14.58 19.25
C GLU A 134 -0.46 -15.35 17.94
N ILE A 135 -1.62 -15.13 17.32
CA ILE A 135 -1.97 -15.70 16.01
C ILE A 135 -1.04 -15.14 14.93
N ALA A 136 -0.74 -13.83 14.96
CA ALA A 136 0.17 -13.21 14.01
C ALA A 136 1.60 -13.76 14.17
N GLU A 137 2.10 -13.87 15.39
CA GLU A 137 3.42 -14.44 15.69
C GLU A 137 3.51 -15.90 15.25
N ALA A 138 2.49 -16.71 15.56
CA ALA A 138 2.43 -18.10 15.11
C ALA A 138 2.40 -18.23 13.58
N ARG A 139 1.77 -17.30 12.85
CA ARG A 139 1.80 -17.26 11.38
C ARG A 139 3.19 -16.95 10.85
N VAL A 140 3.88 -15.96 11.43
CA VAL A 140 5.26 -15.62 11.06
C VAL A 140 6.20 -16.80 11.33
N GLY A 141 6.08 -17.45 12.49
CA GLY A 141 6.87 -18.62 12.84
C GLY A 141 6.66 -19.80 11.88
N LYS A 142 5.40 -20.08 11.50
CA LYS A 142 5.07 -21.12 10.50
C LYS A 142 5.66 -20.79 9.13
N ALA A 143 5.53 -19.54 8.67
CA ALA A 143 6.10 -19.10 7.41
C ALA A 143 7.64 -19.25 7.41
N ALA A 144 8.32 -18.92 8.52
CA ALA A 144 9.77 -19.06 8.64
C ALA A 144 10.24 -20.52 8.56
N ILE A 145 9.54 -21.44 9.23
CA ILE A 145 9.80 -22.88 9.15
C ILE A 145 9.63 -23.38 7.71
N LEU A 146 8.55 -22.95 7.05
CA LEU A 146 8.24 -23.30 5.67
C LEU A 146 9.31 -22.80 4.69
N ALA A 147 9.69 -21.53 4.79
CA ALA A 147 10.74 -20.93 3.96
C ALA A 147 12.08 -21.65 4.15
N THR A 148 12.44 -22.00 5.38
CA THR A 148 13.67 -22.76 5.67
C THR A 148 13.62 -24.15 5.04
N THR A 149 12.46 -24.80 5.07
CA THR A 149 12.26 -26.13 4.47
C THR A 149 12.41 -26.08 2.96
N ILE A 150 11.72 -25.14 2.30
CA ILE A 150 11.79 -24.95 0.85
C ILE A 150 13.19 -24.54 0.39
N ALA A 151 13.84 -23.63 1.13
CA ALA A 151 15.22 -23.22 0.86
C ALA A 151 16.20 -24.41 0.87
N ARG A 152 16.05 -25.34 1.83
CA ARG A 152 16.86 -26.56 1.88
C ARG A 152 16.60 -27.49 0.69
N GLU A 153 15.35 -27.59 0.23
CA GLU A 153 14.97 -28.45 -0.90
C GLU A 153 15.47 -27.89 -2.25
N THR A 154 15.46 -26.57 -2.42
CA THR A 154 15.65 -25.90 -3.72
C THR A 154 16.98 -25.17 -3.85
N GLY A 155 17.70 -24.95 -2.75
CA GLY A 155 18.91 -24.13 -2.71
C GLY A 155 18.63 -22.61 -2.78
N ALA A 156 17.37 -22.17 -2.70
CA ALA A 156 17.01 -20.76 -2.62
C ALA A 156 17.29 -20.16 -1.23
N ASP A 157 17.41 -18.83 -1.11
CA ASP A 157 17.59 -18.16 0.17
C ASP A 157 16.27 -18.00 0.94
N ALA A 158 16.22 -18.52 2.18
CA ALA A 158 15.01 -18.51 3.01
C ALA A 158 14.53 -17.08 3.34
N ASN A 159 15.44 -16.13 3.52
CA ASN A 159 15.08 -14.73 3.79
C ASN A 159 14.46 -14.06 2.57
N GLN A 160 14.97 -14.33 1.37
CA GLN A 160 14.35 -13.88 0.12
C GLN A 160 12.95 -14.47 -0.06
N LEU A 161 12.73 -15.75 0.26
CA LEU A 161 11.40 -16.37 0.20
C LEU A 161 10.41 -15.71 1.16
N LEU A 162 10.84 -15.35 2.37
CA LEU A 162 9.98 -14.65 3.34
C LEU A 162 9.67 -13.21 2.93
N ASN A 163 10.66 -12.48 2.40
CA ASN A 163 10.51 -11.06 2.08
C ASN A 163 9.72 -10.81 0.79
N LEU A 164 9.74 -11.76 -0.14
CA LEU A 164 9.15 -11.62 -1.47
C LEU A 164 7.82 -12.38 -1.63
N THR A 165 7.34 -13.03 -0.56
CA THR A 165 6.05 -13.73 -0.56
C THR A 165 5.19 -13.31 0.63
N ASP A 166 3.93 -13.69 0.60
CA ASP A 166 2.96 -13.45 1.67
C ASP A 166 2.99 -14.55 2.76
N GLY A 167 4.01 -15.41 2.78
CA GLY A 167 4.07 -16.54 3.71
C GLY A 167 3.37 -17.81 3.21
N SER A 168 2.69 -17.78 2.06
CA SER A 168 2.02 -18.97 1.50
C SER A 168 3.00 -19.95 0.86
N GLU A 169 2.72 -21.25 1.04
CA GLU A 169 3.57 -22.33 0.53
C GLU A 169 3.72 -22.30 -0.99
N GLU A 170 2.61 -22.11 -1.69
CA GLU A 170 2.57 -22.13 -3.16
C GLU A 170 3.46 -21.03 -3.75
N LYS A 171 3.37 -19.81 -3.21
CA LYS A 171 4.20 -18.69 -3.67
C LYS A 171 5.66 -18.89 -3.31
N MET A 172 5.96 -19.36 -2.09
CA MET A 172 7.34 -19.69 -1.70
C MET A 172 7.97 -20.75 -2.59
N ARG A 173 7.25 -21.84 -2.91
CA ARG A 173 7.76 -22.87 -3.81
C ARG A 173 7.99 -22.34 -5.23
N SER A 174 7.03 -21.57 -5.77
CA SER A 174 7.18 -21.00 -7.12
C SER A 174 8.38 -20.05 -7.22
N LEU A 175 8.59 -19.21 -6.22
CA LEU A 175 9.71 -18.28 -6.18
C LEU A 175 11.05 -19.01 -5.98
N ALA A 176 11.06 -20.03 -5.12
CA ALA A 176 12.23 -20.85 -4.86
C ALA A 176 12.75 -21.60 -6.09
N GLU A 177 11.87 -21.91 -7.05
CA GLU A 177 12.28 -22.54 -8.31
C GLU A 177 12.95 -21.56 -9.28
N VAL A 178 12.64 -20.26 -9.17
CA VAL A 178 13.11 -19.21 -10.09
C VAL A 178 14.36 -18.51 -9.54
N LEU A 179 14.44 -18.28 -8.23
CA LEU A 179 15.53 -17.54 -7.59
C LEU A 179 16.94 -18.10 -7.90
N PRO A 180 17.20 -19.42 -7.81
CA PRO A 180 18.52 -19.98 -8.10
C PRO A 180 18.94 -19.78 -9.57
N LYS A 181 17.98 -19.72 -10.49
CA LYS A 181 18.22 -19.51 -11.93
C LYS A 181 18.59 -18.04 -12.23
N LEU A 182 18.10 -17.10 -11.42
CA LEU A 182 18.42 -15.67 -11.53
C LEU A 182 19.73 -15.28 -10.83
N ASN A 183 20.08 -15.98 -9.75
CA ASN A 183 21.31 -15.74 -8.97
C ASN A 183 22.50 -16.63 -9.38
N ALA A 184 22.37 -17.37 -10.49
CA ALA A 184 23.49 -18.12 -11.02
C ALA A 184 24.65 -17.15 -11.33
N PRO A 185 25.87 -17.40 -10.84
CA PRO A 185 27.01 -16.56 -11.20
C PRO A 185 27.11 -16.55 -12.72
N VAL A 186 27.13 -15.36 -13.31
CA VAL A 186 27.57 -15.17 -14.68
C VAL A 186 29.02 -15.65 -14.69
N VAL A 187 29.23 -16.93 -14.99
CA VAL A 187 30.55 -17.44 -15.33
C VAL A 187 30.94 -16.59 -16.53
N PRO A 188 31.96 -15.70 -16.43
CA PRO A 188 32.44 -15.06 -17.62
C PRO A 188 32.82 -16.19 -18.56
N ALA A 189 32.13 -16.29 -19.69
CA ALA A 189 32.45 -17.29 -20.68
C ALA A 189 33.95 -17.19 -20.91
N ASN A 190 34.66 -18.27 -20.61
CA ASN A 190 36.08 -18.35 -20.87
C ASN A 190 36.19 -18.38 -22.39
N ILE A 191 36.21 -17.20 -23.02
CA ILE A 191 36.36 -17.05 -24.45
C ILE A 191 37.75 -17.63 -24.74
N PRO A 192 37.85 -18.76 -25.46
CA PRO A 192 39.16 -19.25 -25.86
C PRO A 192 39.79 -18.15 -26.71
N ASP A 193 41.05 -17.80 -26.40
CA ASP A 193 41.89 -16.98 -27.26
C ASP A 193 41.98 -17.66 -28.64
N SER A 194 41.03 -17.35 -29.51
CA SER A 194 41.05 -17.75 -30.90
C SER A 194 41.99 -16.79 -31.60
N GLY A 195 43.30 -17.04 -31.44
CA GLY A 195 44.32 -16.44 -32.27
C GLY A 195 43.98 -16.70 -33.73
N THR A 196 43.37 -15.70 -34.39
CA THR A 196 43.30 -15.50 -35.85
C THR A 196 42.34 -14.36 -36.16
N GLY A 197 42.84 -13.29 -36.78
CA GLY A 197 41.97 -12.31 -37.45
C GLY A 197 42.54 -10.91 -37.52
N LYS A 198 43.54 -10.69 -38.39
CA LYS A 198 43.91 -9.36 -38.89
C LYS A 198 42.66 -8.64 -39.44
N GLY A 199 42.10 -7.72 -38.67
CA GLY A 199 41.09 -6.77 -39.13
C GLY A 199 41.73 -5.64 -39.93
N GLY A 200 42.16 -5.93 -41.16
CA GLY A 200 42.46 -4.90 -42.15
C GLY A 200 41.16 -4.35 -42.72
N GLY A 201 40.81 -3.11 -42.37
CA GLY A 201 39.68 -2.41 -42.99
C GLY A 201 39.93 -2.21 -44.48
N ARG A 202 39.00 -2.70 -45.33
CA ARG A 202 38.94 -2.28 -46.74
C ARG A 202 38.43 -0.86 -46.80
N LYS A 203 39.02 -0.04 -47.69
CA LYS A 203 38.57 1.33 -47.92
C LYS A 203 37.26 1.29 -48.71
N LEU A 204 36.34 2.20 -48.36
CA LEU A 204 35.03 2.37 -49.02
C LEU A 204 35.11 2.62 -50.54
N SER A 205 36.28 2.98 -51.07
CA SER A 205 36.53 3.12 -52.51
C SER A 205 36.57 1.79 -53.27
N ASP A 206 36.68 0.68 -52.55
CA ASP A 206 36.93 -0.65 -53.12
C ASP A 206 35.69 -1.56 -52.99
N MET A 207 34.55 -1.01 -52.56
CA MET A 207 33.25 -1.70 -52.53
C MET A 207 32.52 -1.49 -53.86
N ASP A 208 31.89 -2.54 -54.37
CA ASP A 208 31.06 -2.46 -55.57
C ASP A 208 29.67 -1.85 -55.27
N ASP A 209 28.99 -1.35 -56.30
CA ASP A 209 27.71 -0.63 -56.15
C ASP A 209 26.60 -1.49 -55.51
N THR A 210 26.72 -2.82 -55.59
CA THR A 210 25.82 -3.78 -54.93
C THR A 210 26.07 -3.87 -53.43
N GLU A 211 27.32 -3.85 -52.97
CA GLU A 211 27.66 -3.83 -51.54
C GLU A 211 27.34 -2.47 -50.88
N LEU A 212 27.41 -1.36 -51.63
CA LEU A 212 26.96 -0.05 -51.16
C LEU A 212 25.44 0.05 -50.99
N ALA A 213 24.66 -0.60 -51.85
CA ALA A 213 23.20 -0.65 -51.74
C ALA A 213 22.74 -1.45 -50.50
N ASP A 214 23.47 -2.50 -50.12
CA ASP A 214 23.15 -3.37 -48.98
C ASP A 214 23.39 -2.70 -47.61
N ILE A 215 24.28 -1.69 -47.58
CA ILE A 215 24.51 -0.84 -46.40
C ILE A 215 23.42 0.23 -46.28
N SER A 216 22.99 0.80 -47.41
CA SER A 216 21.88 1.77 -47.49
C SER A 216 20.57 1.20 -46.93
N ASP A 217 20.23 -0.04 -47.29
CA ASP A 217 18.97 -0.67 -46.85
C ASP A 217 18.98 -1.07 -45.37
N LYS A 218 20.12 -1.53 -44.84
CA LYS A 218 20.25 -1.87 -43.41
C LYS A 218 20.17 -0.64 -42.51
N ASP A 219 20.67 0.51 -42.96
CA ASP A 219 20.58 1.76 -42.22
C ASP A 219 19.22 2.47 -42.37
N TYR A 220 18.44 2.17 -43.42
CA TYR A 220 17.07 2.65 -43.58
C TYR A 220 16.09 1.93 -42.64
N PHE A 221 16.25 0.61 -42.46
CA PHE A 221 15.40 -0.16 -41.53
C PHE A 221 15.67 0.15 -40.06
N LYS A 222 16.92 0.38 -39.66
CA LYS A 222 17.26 0.78 -38.27
C LYS A 222 16.72 2.16 -37.90
N ARG A 223 16.68 3.11 -38.84
CA ARG A 223 16.12 4.45 -38.58
C ARG A 223 14.61 4.47 -38.50
N ARG A 224 13.91 3.56 -39.18
CA ARG A 224 12.45 3.43 -39.11
C ARG A 224 11.97 2.78 -37.81
N GLU A 225 12.72 1.83 -37.24
CA GLU A 225 12.43 1.26 -35.91
C GLU A 225 12.74 2.22 -34.76
N ALA A 226 13.66 3.16 -34.97
CA ALA A 226 14.02 4.19 -33.97
C ALA A 226 13.08 5.42 -33.95
N GLY A 227 12.11 5.51 -34.86
CA GLY A 227 11.08 6.56 -34.82
C GLY A 227 11.56 7.98 -35.17
N GLU A 228 12.67 8.14 -35.90
CA GLU A 228 13.09 9.46 -36.37
C GLU A 228 12.35 9.86 -37.65
N GLU A 229 11.29 10.66 -37.49
CA GLU A 229 10.72 11.42 -38.61
C GLU A 229 11.75 12.42 -39.14
N LEU A 230 12.21 12.20 -40.37
CA LEU A 230 12.91 13.19 -41.17
C LEU A 230 11.97 14.39 -41.44
N LYS A 231 11.98 15.38 -40.56
CA LYS A 231 11.47 16.71 -40.90
C LYS A 231 12.58 17.48 -41.61
N SER A 232 12.42 17.55 -42.91
CA SER A 232 13.13 18.40 -43.85
C SER A 232 13.10 19.87 -43.44
N SER A 233 14.26 20.51 -43.39
CA SER A 233 14.54 21.88 -43.89
C SER A 233 16.04 22.11 -43.91
#